data_AF-A0A975J3J5-F1
#
_entry.id   AF-A0A975J3J5-F1
#
_cell.length_a   1.000
_cell.length_b   1.000
_cell.length_c   1.000
_cell.angle_alpha   90.00
_cell.angle_beta   90.00
_cell.angle_gamma   90.00
#
_symmetry.space_group_name_H-M   'P 1'
#
loop_
_entity.id
_entity.type
_entity.pdbx_description
1 polymer ?
#
loop_
_entity_poly.entity_id
_entity_poly.type
_entity_poly.pdbx_seq_one_letter_code
_entity_poly.pdbx_strand_id
1 'polypeptide(L)'
;MRKKIYIFFLIILISITSISCSSENISDINNTENENIGSQHTVRYTPQKGTSTNDTNKNIKLSAKTNSGPISVLPWEDDLNFQEALSKYNTPVLMGGFRTILLDPLPGEEYNVHLAAKSLSGKVIKPGEIFSQNQSIGPYTEPNGYKEGPTYIGGKVTTTVGGGVCKIASTLYNVAILSNLEIVERHNHGMPVPYVPYGQDATVAYGAKDIRFRNNTDSPILIWSMGIDNILYIAFYGNEKPPEIRWNHETLYISEAPKTYNINPDLPKGTEKIVSEGMDGGAVESWITIIKEDGTEEKKHLGKSIYKPMPHIFEKN
;
A
#
# COMPACT_ATOMS: atom_id res chain seq x y z
N MET A 1 -6.89 -66.35 -27.44
CA MET A 1 -7.68 -67.18 -26.49
C MET A 1 -8.51 -66.25 -25.60
N ARG A 2 -9.74 -66.68 -25.30
CA ARG A 2 -10.92 -65.96 -24.76
C ARG A 2 -10.71 -65.33 -23.36
N LYS A 3 -11.07 -64.04 -23.18
CA LYS A 3 -12.24 -63.48 -22.43
C LYS A 3 -12.47 -64.04 -21.01
N LYS A 4 -12.62 -63.13 -20.03
CA LYS A 4 -13.83 -63.02 -19.20
C LYS A 4 -13.97 -61.64 -18.53
N ILE A 5 -15.14 -61.06 -18.76
CA ILE A 5 -15.75 -59.84 -18.23
C ILE A 5 -16.64 -60.29 -17.06
N TYR A 6 -16.73 -59.50 -15.98
CA TYR A 6 -17.86 -59.61 -15.05
C TYR A 6 -18.63 -58.29 -15.01
N ILE A 7 -19.87 -58.40 -15.49
CA ILE A 7 -20.99 -57.48 -15.39
C ILE A 7 -21.77 -57.91 -14.14
N PHE A 8 -22.19 -56.96 -13.30
CA PHE A 8 -23.34 -57.16 -12.42
C PHE A 8 -24.34 -56.02 -12.64
N PHE A 9 -25.60 -56.44 -12.81
CA PHE A 9 -26.74 -55.64 -13.24
C PHE A 9 -27.85 -55.84 -12.19
N LEU A 10 -28.68 -54.80 -12.02
CA LEU A 10 -30.11 -54.85 -11.62
C LEU A 10 -30.37 -55.00 -10.09
N ILE A 11 -31.30 -54.31 -9.42
CA ILE A 11 -32.71 -53.99 -9.74
C ILE A 11 -33.17 -52.72 -8.99
N ILE A 12 -33.98 -51.91 -9.69
CA ILE A 12 -34.82 -50.80 -9.20
C ILE A 12 -36.13 -51.37 -8.61
N LEU A 13 -36.63 -50.82 -7.50
CA LEU A 13 -38.08 -50.79 -7.25
C LEU A 13 -38.50 -49.45 -6.61
N ILE A 14 -39.48 -48.83 -7.26
CA ILE A 14 -40.20 -47.60 -6.90
C ILE A 14 -41.44 -48.01 -6.10
N SER A 15 -41.80 -47.24 -5.06
CA SER A 15 -43.21 -47.09 -4.67
C SER A 15 -43.45 -45.72 -4.03
N ILE A 16 -44.33 -44.96 -4.68
CA ILE A 16 -44.92 -43.68 -4.29
C ILE A 16 -46.11 -43.95 -3.37
N THR A 17 -46.27 -43.16 -2.30
CA THR A 17 -47.59 -42.69 -1.84
C THR A 17 -47.45 -41.38 -1.05
N SER A 18 -48.18 -40.38 -1.54
CA SER A 18 -48.54 -39.07 -0.98
C SER A 18 -49.41 -39.16 0.29
N ILE A 19 -49.46 -38.09 1.12
CA ILE A 19 -50.69 -37.38 1.57
C ILE A 19 -50.38 -36.24 2.58
N SER A 20 -50.99 -35.07 2.27
CA SER A 20 -51.47 -33.92 3.07
C SER A 20 -50.68 -33.24 4.19
N CYS A 21 -50.27 -32.00 3.89
CA CYS A 21 -50.79 -30.72 4.43
C CYS A 21 -51.73 -30.72 5.65
N SER A 22 -51.40 -29.92 6.68
CA SER A 22 -52.32 -28.92 7.27
C SER A 22 -51.58 -27.93 8.18
N SER A 23 -51.80 -26.65 7.89
CA SER A 23 -51.51 -25.47 8.72
C SER A 23 -52.47 -25.34 9.91
N GLU A 24 -52.03 -24.72 11.00
CA GLU A 24 -52.88 -23.80 11.78
C GLU A 24 -52.03 -22.86 12.67
N ASN A 25 -52.32 -21.56 12.52
CA ASN A 25 -51.86 -20.42 13.34
C ASN A 25 -52.84 -20.22 14.50
N ILE A 26 -52.38 -19.90 15.72
CA ILE A 26 -53.14 -19.07 16.69
C ILE A 26 -52.19 -18.16 17.51
N SER A 27 -52.30 -16.86 17.18
CA SER A 27 -52.18 -15.57 17.91
C SER A 27 -51.51 -15.41 19.30
N ASP A 28 -50.55 -14.47 19.32
CA ASP A 28 -50.43 -13.22 20.11
C ASP A 28 -50.92 -13.13 21.57
N ILE A 29 -50.00 -12.81 22.49
CA ILE A 29 -50.17 -11.79 23.55
C ILE A 29 -48.85 -11.03 23.79
N ASN A 30 -48.95 -9.69 23.73
CA ASN A 30 -47.94 -8.66 24.01
C ASN A 30 -47.51 -8.59 25.50
N ASN A 31 -46.24 -8.25 25.80
CA ASN A 31 -45.81 -6.90 26.23
C ASN A 31 -44.41 -6.87 26.88
N THR A 32 -43.62 -5.90 26.40
CA THR A 32 -42.62 -5.05 27.09
C THR A 32 -41.50 -5.67 27.95
N GLU A 33 -40.26 -5.51 27.51
CA GLU A 33 -39.39 -4.44 28.04
C GLU A 33 -38.22 -4.12 27.08
N ASN A 34 -38.01 -2.81 26.90
CA ASN A 34 -36.91 -2.19 26.17
C ASN A 34 -35.60 -2.38 26.92
N GLU A 35 -34.50 -2.61 26.21
CA GLU A 35 -33.37 -1.69 26.30
C GLU A 35 -32.51 -1.72 25.02
N ASN A 36 -32.39 -0.53 24.46
CA ASN A 36 -31.56 -0.13 23.34
C ASN A 36 -30.07 -0.12 23.75
N ILE A 37 -29.17 -0.38 22.81
CA ILE A 37 -28.03 0.49 22.46
C ILE A 37 -27.43 -0.04 21.14
N GLY A 38 -27.66 0.73 20.06
CA GLY A 38 -26.83 0.73 18.85
C GLY A 38 -25.45 1.37 19.14
N SER A 39 -24.53 1.52 18.20
CA SER A 39 -24.75 1.87 16.81
C SER A 39 -23.52 1.58 15.93
N GLN A 40 -23.83 1.38 14.66
CA GLN A 40 -22.95 1.49 13.50
C GLN A 40 -22.11 2.77 13.52
N HIS A 41 -20.82 2.68 13.16
CA HIS A 41 -20.01 3.83 12.75
C HIS A 41 -19.72 3.76 11.25
N THR A 42 -20.55 4.44 10.46
CA THR A 42 -20.21 4.90 9.10
C THR A 42 -19.98 6.40 9.15
N VAL A 43 -18.73 6.85 8.97
CA VAL A 43 -18.43 8.29 8.84
C VAL A 43 -18.31 8.63 7.36
N ARG A 44 -19.32 9.31 6.82
CA ARG A 44 -19.26 10.00 5.52
C ARG A 44 -18.75 11.43 5.75
N TYR A 45 -17.63 11.80 5.13
CA TYR A 45 -17.11 13.17 5.16
C TYR A 45 -17.66 13.99 3.98
N THR A 46 -18.05 15.24 4.25
CA THR A 46 -18.49 16.24 3.26
C THR A 46 -17.49 17.41 3.29
N PRO A 47 -16.96 17.90 2.16
CA PRO A 47 -15.99 18.99 2.18
C PRO A 47 -16.67 20.36 2.37
N GLN A 48 -16.19 21.14 3.34
CA GLN A 48 -16.58 22.55 3.51
C GLN A 48 -15.73 23.50 2.63
N LYS A 49 -16.37 24.58 2.21
CA LYS A 49 -15.87 25.68 1.37
C LYS A 49 -15.61 26.91 2.25
N GLY A 50 -14.46 27.56 2.13
CA GLY A 50 -14.15 28.88 2.71
C GLY A 50 -12.83 29.41 2.14
N THR A 51 -12.88 30.35 1.20
CA THR A 51 -12.80 31.83 1.33
C THR A 51 -11.40 32.39 1.62
N SER A 52 -11.01 33.26 0.70
CA SER A 52 -9.76 34.02 0.51
C SER A 52 -9.43 34.99 1.65
N THR A 53 -8.15 35.06 2.00
CA THR A 53 -7.44 36.31 2.31
C THR A 53 -5.99 36.25 1.80
N ASN A 54 -5.53 37.34 1.20
CA ASN A 54 -4.23 37.54 0.57
C ASN A 54 -3.07 37.53 1.57
N ASP A 55 -2.01 36.77 1.27
CA ASP A 55 -0.67 37.04 1.81
C ASP A 55 0.43 36.68 0.80
N THR A 56 1.24 37.68 0.47
CA THR A 56 2.31 37.65 -0.54
C THR A 56 3.59 37.06 0.06
N ASN A 57 3.70 35.73 0.04
CA ASN A 57 4.92 34.95 -0.09
C ASN A 57 4.52 33.48 -0.21
N LYS A 58 4.11 33.08 -1.41
CA LYS A 58 3.69 31.70 -1.72
C LYS A 58 4.93 30.82 -1.71
N ASN A 59 5.31 30.29 -0.55
CA ASN A 59 6.08 29.05 -0.47
C ASN A 59 5.20 27.95 -1.10
N ILE A 60 5.25 27.82 -2.43
CA ILE A 60 4.47 26.81 -3.14
C ILE A 60 5.10 25.45 -2.79
N LYS A 61 4.41 24.69 -1.94
CA LYS A 61 4.86 23.38 -1.48
C LYS A 61 4.29 22.32 -2.41
N LEU A 62 5.15 21.52 -3.05
CA LEU A 62 4.70 20.27 -3.65
C LEU A 62 4.09 19.41 -2.54
N SER A 63 2.81 19.07 -2.65
CA SER A 63 2.14 18.19 -1.70
C SER A 63 1.38 17.10 -2.44
N ALA A 64 1.74 15.85 -2.21
CA ALA A 64 0.83 14.74 -2.51
C ALA A 64 -0.26 14.73 -1.43
N LYS A 65 -1.53 14.81 -1.80
CA LYS A 65 -2.64 14.55 -0.87
C LYS A 65 -2.79 13.05 -0.71
N THR A 66 -2.05 12.46 0.21
CA THR A 66 -2.11 11.02 0.52
C THR A 66 -2.59 10.82 1.95
N ASN A 67 -3.32 9.72 2.17
CA ASN A 67 -3.72 9.25 3.50
C ASN A 67 -2.74 8.19 4.06
N SER A 68 -1.68 7.87 3.30
CA SER A 68 -0.55 7.04 3.73
C SER A 68 0.31 7.78 4.74
N GLY A 69 1.00 7.05 5.62
CA GLY A 69 1.81 7.69 6.65
C GLY A 69 2.30 6.74 7.74
N PRO A 70 3.07 7.27 8.69
CA PRO A 70 3.53 6.51 9.86
C PRO A 70 2.35 6.07 10.72
N ILE A 71 2.47 4.89 11.32
CA ILE A 71 1.50 4.31 12.24
C ILE A 71 2.20 3.56 13.36
N SER A 72 1.53 3.47 14.51
CA SER A 72 2.00 2.71 15.69
C SER A 72 1.04 1.60 16.13
N VAL A 73 -0.16 1.55 15.54
CA VAL A 73 -1.16 0.50 15.79
C VAL A 73 -1.28 -0.34 14.53
N LEU A 74 -0.99 -1.63 14.65
CA LEU A 74 -0.88 -2.56 13.53
C LEU A 74 -1.92 -3.69 13.66
N PRO A 75 -2.37 -4.28 12.54
CA PRO A 75 -3.52 -5.18 12.54
C PRO A 75 -3.21 -6.62 13.00
N TRP A 76 -1.97 -6.91 13.39
CA TRP A 76 -1.49 -8.26 13.73
C TRP A 76 -0.96 -8.37 15.16
N GLU A 77 -1.20 -7.39 16.03
CA GLU A 77 -0.68 -7.41 17.41
C GLU A 77 -1.16 -8.66 18.19
N ASP A 78 -2.33 -9.21 17.87
CA ASP A 78 -2.85 -10.44 18.47
C ASP A 78 -2.53 -11.72 17.66
N ASP A 79 -1.76 -11.64 16.56
CA ASP A 79 -1.39 -12.80 15.75
C ASP A 79 -0.35 -13.67 16.47
N LEU A 80 -0.65 -14.95 16.67
CA LEU A 80 0.24 -15.87 17.39
C LEU A 80 1.58 -16.09 16.68
N ASN A 81 1.61 -16.17 15.35
CA ASN A 81 2.86 -16.35 14.60
C ASN A 81 3.74 -15.11 14.72
N PHE A 82 3.13 -13.93 14.76
CA PHE A 82 3.83 -12.68 15.02
C PHE A 82 4.47 -12.67 16.42
N GLN A 83 3.69 -13.01 17.46
CA GLN A 83 4.19 -13.06 18.84
C GLN A 83 5.32 -14.10 19.03
N GLU A 84 5.18 -15.27 18.39
CA GLU A 84 6.24 -16.28 18.36
C GLU A 84 7.50 -15.76 17.65
N ALA A 85 7.35 -15.03 16.54
CA ALA A 85 8.48 -14.44 15.82
C ALA A 85 9.22 -13.39 16.66
N LEU A 86 8.50 -12.47 17.33
CA LEU A 86 9.11 -11.48 18.23
C LEU A 86 9.96 -12.16 19.31
N SER A 87 9.39 -13.20 19.94
CA SER A 87 10.05 -13.96 21.00
C SER A 87 11.27 -14.73 20.49
N LYS A 88 11.13 -15.40 19.34
CA LYS A 88 12.19 -16.20 18.70
C LYS A 88 13.41 -15.37 18.32
N TYR A 89 13.19 -14.14 17.84
CA TYR A 89 14.26 -13.28 17.35
C TYR A 89 14.69 -12.18 18.33
N ASN A 90 14.06 -12.11 19.51
CA ASN A 90 14.29 -11.10 20.54
C ASN A 90 14.15 -9.67 19.99
N THR A 91 13.06 -9.43 19.27
CA THR A 91 12.73 -8.15 18.63
C THR A 91 11.44 -7.52 19.17
N PRO A 92 11.28 -7.27 20.47
CA PRO A 92 10.01 -6.86 21.06
C PRO A 92 9.60 -5.39 20.78
N VAL A 93 10.51 -4.56 20.26
CA VAL A 93 10.29 -3.11 20.13
C VAL A 93 9.89 -2.76 18.71
N LEU A 94 8.74 -2.12 18.54
CA LEU A 94 8.37 -1.47 17.28
C LEU A 94 9.35 -0.32 17.00
N MET A 95 10.13 -0.45 15.92
CA MET A 95 11.06 0.59 15.47
C MET A 95 10.33 1.63 14.62
N GLY A 96 9.47 1.17 13.72
CA GLY A 96 8.68 2.04 12.87
C GLY A 96 7.62 1.25 12.10
N GLY A 97 6.47 1.88 11.87
CA GLY A 97 5.38 1.34 11.07
C GLY A 97 4.91 2.36 10.05
N PHE A 98 4.53 1.91 8.87
CA PHE A 98 3.99 2.75 7.82
C PHE A 98 2.85 2.03 7.09
N ARG A 99 1.78 2.76 6.80
CA ARG A 99 0.72 2.28 5.91
C ARG A 99 0.75 3.02 4.58
N THR A 100 0.51 2.29 3.50
CA THR A 100 0.34 2.85 2.16
C THR A 100 -1.05 2.49 1.63
N ILE A 101 -1.80 3.51 1.23
CA ILE A 101 -3.15 3.34 0.70
C ILE A 101 -3.10 3.14 -0.81
N LEU A 102 -3.78 2.10 -1.26
CA LEU A 102 -4.01 1.78 -2.66
C LEU A 102 -5.28 2.52 -3.08
N LEU A 103 -5.15 3.80 -3.44
CA LEU A 103 -6.30 4.57 -3.93
C LEU A 103 -6.74 4.03 -5.28
N ASP A 104 -8.00 3.58 -5.38
CA ASP A 104 -8.62 3.04 -6.59
C ASP A 104 -7.72 2.02 -7.31
N PRO A 105 -7.37 0.89 -6.67
CA PRO A 105 -6.38 -0.02 -7.21
C PRO A 105 -6.84 -0.55 -8.56
N LEU A 106 -5.94 -0.49 -9.53
CA LEU A 106 -6.21 -1.07 -10.84
C LEU A 106 -6.24 -2.60 -10.75
N PRO A 107 -6.92 -3.30 -11.66
CA PRO A 107 -7.01 -4.75 -11.63
C PRO A 107 -5.64 -5.42 -11.44
N GLY A 108 -5.58 -6.36 -10.49
CA GLY A 108 -4.36 -7.12 -10.17
C GLY A 108 -3.36 -6.41 -9.23
N GLU A 109 -3.47 -5.09 -9.04
CA GLU A 109 -2.58 -4.34 -8.14
C GLU A 109 -2.66 -4.80 -6.69
N GLU A 110 -3.87 -4.81 -6.13
CA GLU A 110 -4.13 -5.22 -4.75
C GLU A 110 -3.58 -6.63 -4.50
N TYR A 111 -3.93 -7.56 -5.38
CA TYR A 111 -3.45 -8.94 -5.31
C TYR A 111 -1.92 -9.04 -5.31
N ASN A 112 -1.23 -8.31 -6.20
CA ASN A 112 0.23 -8.33 -6.27
C ASN A 112 0.88 -7.72 -5.02
N VAL A 113 0.31 -6.64 -4.50
CA VAL A 113 0.78 -5.99 -3.27
C VAL A 113 0.57 -6.91 -2.08
N HIS A 114 -0.58 -7.57 -1.97
CA HIS A 114 -0.87 -8.54 -0.91
C HIS A 114 0.05 -9.76 -0.97
N LEU A 115 0.28 -10.30 -2.17
CA LEU A 115 1.22 -11.41 -2.39
C LEU A 115 2.64 -11.01 -1.97
N ALA A 116 3.10 -9.84 -2.38
CA ALA A 116 4.41 -9.32 -2.01
C ALA A 116 4.53 -9.08 -0.49
N ALA A 117 3.50 -8.51 0.14
CA ALA A 117 3.45 -8.29 1.58
C ALA A 117 3.47 -9.63 2.36
N LYS A 118 2.77 -10.65 1.85
CA LYS A 118 2.81 -11.99 2.44
C LYS A 118 4.21 -12.62 2.36
N SER A 119 4.89 -12.49 1.22
CA SER A 119 6.26 -13.00 1.03
C SER A 119 7.32 -12.26 1.85
N LEU A 120 7.05 -11.00 2.19
CA LEU A 120 7.92 -10.14 3.01
C LEU A 120 7.75 -10.38 4.52
N SER A 121 6.56 -10.79 4.97
CA SER A 121 6.26 -10.92 6.39
C SER A 121 7.09 -12.03 7.04
N GLY A 122 7.65 -11.75 8.22
CA GLY A 122 8.49 -12.67 8.97
C GLY A 122 9.97 -12.69 8.56
N LYS A 123 10.39 -11.84 7.61
CA LYS A 123 11.80 -11.73 7.22
C LYS A 123 12.62 -11.10 8.35
N VAL A 124 13.82 -11.65 8.59
CA VAL A 124 14.74 -11.15 9.62
C VAL A 124 16.02 -10.68 8.95
N ILE A 125 16.48 -9.48 9.30
CA ILE A 125 17.73 -8.89 8.84
C ILE A 125 18.72 -8.91 10.00
N LYS A 126 19.85 -9.61 9.85
CA LYS A 126 20.86 -9.70 10.91
C LYS A 126 21.67 -8.39 11.04
N PRO A 127 22.33 -8.15 12.19
CA PRO A 127 23.28 -7.05 12.33
C PRO A 127 24.28 -7.00 11.17
N GLY A 128 24.45 -5.82 10.56
CA GLY A 128 25.33 -5.56 9.42
C GLY A 128 24.81 -6.03 8.05
N GLU A 129 23.76 -6.85 8.00
CA GLU A 129 23.18 -7.38 6.76
C GLU A 129 22.46 -6.28 5.97
N ILE A 130 22.50 -6.39 4.64
CA ILE A 130 21.78 -5.49 3.73
C ILE A 130 20.54 -6.21 3.23
N PHE A 131 19.38 -5.67 3.56
CA PHE A 131 18.13 -6.10 2.93
C PHE A 131 18.07 -5.62 1.48
N SER A 132 17.48 -6.45 0.62
CA SER A 132 17.15 -6.13 -0.78
C SER A 132 15.73 -6.59 -1.06
N GLN A 133 14.88 -5.69 -1.56
CA GLN A 133 13.52 -6.07 -1.94
C GLN A 133 13.54 -7.08 -3.08
N ASN A 134 14.34 -6.83 -4.13
CA ASN A 134 14.40 -7.71 -5.28
C ASN A 134 14.89 -9.12 -4.92
N GLN A 135 15.84 -9.26 -3.98
CA GLN A 135 16.28 -10.58 -3.50
C GLN A 135 15.24 -11.25 -2.60
N SER A 136 14.48 -10.46 -1.84
CA SER A 136 13.54 -10.99 -0.84
C SER A 136 12.21 -11.46 -1.45
N ILE A 137 11.65 -10.68 -2.38
CA ILE A 137 10.31 -10.90 -2.95
C ILE A 137 10.27 -10.92 -4.48
N GLY A 138 11.40 -10.65 -5.15
CA GLY A 138 11.52 -10.86 -6.60
C GLY A 138 11.91 -12.30 -6.94
N PRO A 139 11.98 -12.66 -8.24
CA PRO A 139 11.52 -11.86 -9.38
C PRO A 139 9.98 -11.79 -9.46
N TYR A 140 9.47 -10.69 -10.02
CA TYR A 140 8.03 -10.43 -10.14
C TYR A 140 7.46 -11.08 -11.41
N THR A 141 7.19 -12.38 -11.35
CA THR A 141 6.80 -13.19 -12.52
C THR A 141 5.54 -14.02 -12.26
N GLU A 142 4.85 -14.44 -13.32
CA GLU A 142 3.64 -15.30 -13.21
C GLU A 142 3.92 -16.63 -12.51
N PRO A 143 5.05 -17.34 -12.75
CA PRO A 143 5.39 -18.54 -11.98
C PRO A 143 5.55 -18.30 -10.48
N ASN A 144 5.94 -17.09 -10.08
CA ASN A 144 6.01 -16.67 -8.69
C ASN A 144 4.65 -16.16 -8.16
N GLY A 145 3.59 -16.34 -8.94
CA GLY A 145 2.21 -16.05 -8.56
C GLY A 145 1.75 -14.63 -8.86
N TYR A 146 2.60 -13.76 -9.41
CA TYR A 146 2.24 -12.39 -9.75
C TYR A 146 1.31 -12.33 -10.96
N LYS A 147 0.38 -11.37 -10.95
CA LYS A 147 -0.54 -11.09 -12.06
C LYS A 147 -0.13 -9.82 -12.79
N GLU A 148 -0.71 -9.59 -13.96
CA GLU A 148 -0.67 -8.26 -14.56
C GLU A 148 -1.30 -7.24 -13.62
N GLY A 149 -0.65 -6.09 -13.49
CA GLY A 149 -1.10 -4.94 -12.72
C GLY A 149 -0.51 -3.66 -13.31
N PRO A 150 -0.84 -2.49 -12.75
CA PRO A 150 -0.42 -1.21 -13.31
C PRO A 150 1.08 -0.95 -13.16
N THR A 151 1.63 -0.28 -14.15
CA THR A 151 2.99 0.29 -14.14
C THR A 151 3.01 1.59 -14.93
N TYR A 152 3.97 2.45 -14.64
CA TYR A 152 4.16 3.72 -15.32
C TYR A 152 5.33 3.62 -16.30
N ILE A 153 5.03 3.63 -17.60
CA ILE A 153 6.05 3.62 -18.67
C ILE A 153 5.82 4.84 -19.56
N GLY A 154 6.87 5.65 -19.73
CA GLY A 154 6.87 6.76 -20.70
C GLY A 154 5.78 7.80 -20.49
N GLY A 155 5.37 8.07 -19.25
CA GLY A 155 4.30 9.05 -18.97
C GLY A 155 2.88 8.49 -19.01
N LYS A 156 2.72 7.18 -19.24
CA LYS A 156 1.42 6.52 -19.33
C LYS A 156 1.30 5.38 -18.32
N VAL A 157 0.09 5.14 -17.85
CA VAL A 157 -0.27 3.92 -17.12
C VAL A 157 -0.42 2.80 -18.15
N THR A 158 0.31 1.71 -17.97
CA THR A 158 0.20 0.45 -18.73
C THR A 158 0.19 -0.72 -17.76
N THR A 159 0.06 -1.96 -18.24
CA THR A 159 0.17 -3.16 -17.40
C THR A 159 1.53 -3.84 -17.52
N THR A 160 1.95 -4.50 -16.44
CA THR A 160 3.08 -5.43 -16.39
C THR A 160 2.80 -6.49 -15.33
N VAL A 161 3.39 -7.68 -15.48
CA VAL A 161 3.40 -8.68 -14.41
C VAL A 161 4.09 -8.10 -13.18
N GLY A 162 3.46 -8.24 -12.01
CA GLY A 162 3.95 -7.66 -10.76
C GLY A 162 3.69 -6.17 -10.60
N GLY A 163 2.84 -5.56 -11.45
CA GLY A 163 2.43 -4.17 -11.27
C GLY A 163 1.89 -3.93 -9.85
N GLY A 164 2.32 -2.83 -9.22
CA GLY A 164 2.02 -2.49 -7.83
C GLY A 164 3.19 -2.65 -6.84
N VAL A 165 4.23 -3.45 -7.14
CA VAL A 165 5.34 -3.74 -6.18
C VAL A 165 6.20 -2.53 -5.80
N CYS A 166 6.14 -1.41 -6.55
CA CYS A 166 6.76 -0.15 -6.13
C CYS A 166 6.14 0.44 -4.86
N LYS A 167 4.90 0.06 -4.51
CA LYS A 167 4.28 0.46 -3.23
C LYS A 167 4.99 -0.21 -2.05
N ILE A 168 5.36 -1.49 -2.18
CA ILE A 168 6.22 -2.18 -1.20
C ILE A 168 7.53 -1.42 -1.03
N ALA A 169 8.14 -0.96 -2.13
CA ALA A 169 9.40 -0.25 -2.09
C ALA A 169 9.30 1.10 -1.36
N SER A 170 8.30 1.91 -1.70
CA SER A 170 8.05 3.17 -0.99
C SER A 170 7.72 2.94 0.48
N THR A 171 6.92 1.93 0.83
CA THR A 171 6.60 1.63 2.23
C THR A 171 7.84 1.19 2.99
N LEU A 172 8.64 0.26 2.45
CA LEU A 172 9.92 -0.16 3.03
C LEU A 172 10.89 1.00 3.23
N TYR A 173 11.01 1.90 2.25
CA TYR A 173 11.85 3.08 2.36
C TYR A 173 11.43 3.97 3.53
N ASN A 174 10.13 4.24 3.68
CA ASN A 174 9.64 5.06 4.79
C ASN A 174 9.83 4.37 6.15
N VAL A 175 9.55 3.07 6.26
CA VAL A 175 9.77 2.32 7.51
C VAL A 175 11.26 2.26 7.87
N ALA A 176 12.15 2.07 6.88
CA ALA A 176 13.59 2.07 7.09
C ALA A 176 14.10 3.44 7.59
N ILE A 177 13.58 4.54 7.04
CA ILE A 177 13.92 5.88 7.50
C ILE A 177 13.40 6.13 8.92
N LEU A 178 12.14 5.77 9.22
CA LEU A 178 11.58 5.88 10.57
C LEU A 178 12.35 5.04 11.60
N SER A 179 12.92 3.92 11.15
CA SER A 179 13.76 3.02 11.96
C SER A 179 15.24 3.46 12.03
N ASN A 180 15.57 4.67 11.53
CA ASN A 180 16.92 5.22 11.46
C ASN A 180 17.96 4.31 10.77
N LEU A 181 17.55 3.57 9.74
CA LEU A 181 18.43 2.67 9.02
C LEU A 181 19.25 3.39 7.92
N GLU A 182 20.42 2.84 7.62
CA GLU A 182 21.25 3.28 6.49
C GLU A 182 20.62 2.82 5.17
N ILE A 183 20.26 3.78 4.31
CA ILE A 183 19.78 3.48 2.96
C ILE A 183 20.99 3.28 2.04
N VAL A 184 21.14 2.06 1.54
CA VAL A 184 22.25 1.64 0.66
C VAL A 184 21.93 1.94 -0.80
N GLU A 185 20.66 1.75 -1.20
CA GLU A 185 20.20 2.03 -2.55
C GLU A 185 18.75 2.51 -2.49
N ARG A 186 18.45 3.62 -3.17
CA ARG A 186 17.10 4.10 -3.39
C ARG A 186 17.03 4.88 -4.70
N HIS A 187 15.96 4.67 -5.45
CA HIS A 187 15.64 5.42 -6.66
C HIS A 187 14.25 6.04 -6.53
N ASN A 188 14.08 7.32 -6.86
CA ASN A 188 12.74 7.90 -7.02
C ASN A 188 12.10 7.46 -8.34
N HIS A 189 10.78 7.55 -8.40
CA HIS A 189 10.04 7.48 -9.65
C HIS A 189 10.37 8.68 -10.54
N GLY A 190 10.30 8.48 -11.86
CA GLY A 190 10.53 9.56 -12.82
C GLY A 190 9.37 10.56 -12.91
N MET A 191 8.22 10.25 -12.32
CA MET A 191 7.02 11.07 -12.18
C MET A 191 6.53 10.96 -10.74
N PRO A 192 5.79 11.94 -10.21
CA PRO A 192 5.26 11.84 -8.87
C PRO A 192 4.25 10.69 -8.75
N VAL A 193 4.11 10.17 -7.54
CA VAL A 193 3.16 9.10 -7.21
C VAL A 193 2.12 9.60 -6.22
N PRO A 194 0.84 9.17 -6.33
CA PRO A 194 -0.24 9.74 -5.52
C PRO A 194 -0.30 9.20 -4.08
N TYR A 195 0.53 8.21 -3.73
CA TYR A 195 0.40 7.46 -2.47
C TYR A 195 1.46 7.80 -1.41
N VAL A 196 2.49 8.61 -1.70
CA VAL A 196 3.47 9.13 -0.72
C VAL A 196 3.88 10.57 -1.07
N PRO A 197 4.35 11.38 -0.10
CA PRO A 197 4.90 12.70 -0.39
C PRO A 197 6.09 12.68 -1.36
N TYR A 198 6.34 13.81 -2.01
CA TYR A 198 7.52 14.00 -2.86
C TYR A 198 8.80 13.77 -2.05
N GLY A 199 9.69 12.93 -2.56
CA GLY A 199 10.96 12.60 -1.92
C GLY A 199 10.88 11.40 -0.98
N GLN A 200 9.67 10.90 -0.68
CA GLN A 200 9.43 9.74 0.19
C GLN A 200 9.09 8.47 -0.61
N ASP A 201 9.16 8.49 -1.94
CA ASP A 201 8.92 7.33 -2.77
C ASP A 201 10.20 6.51 -3.03
N ALA A 202 10.04 5.23 -3.34
CA ALA A 202 11.10 4.42 -3.90
C ALA A 202 10.52 3.54 -5.03
N THR A 203 11.31 3.33 -6.08
CA THR A 203 10.90 2.51 -7.23
C THR A 203 11.84 1.32 -7.39
N VAL A 204 11.30 0.21 -7.90
CA VAL A 204 12.04 -1.03 -8.14
C VAL A 204 11.82 -1.52 -9.56
N ALA A 205 12.83 -2.18 -10.10
CA ALA A 205 12.77 -2.90 -11.35
C ALA A 205 13.75 -4.07 -11.22
N TYR A 206 13.25 -5.30 -11.25
CA TYR A 206 14.07 -6.47 -11.00
C TYR A 206 15.27 -6.51 -11.96
N GLY A 207 16.48 -6.62 -11.43
CA GLY A 207 17.74 -6.60 -12.18
C GLY A 207 18.28 -5.21 -12.55
N ALA A 208 17.58 -4.11 -12.22
CA ALA A 208 18.00 -2.75 -12.59
C ALA A 208 17.89 -1.69 -11.47
N LYS A 209 16.84 -1.73 -10.65
CA LYS A 209 16.61 -0.80 -9.54
C LYS A 209 16.11 -1.54 -8.32
N ASP A 210 16.65 -1.22 -7.15
CA ASP A 210 16.27 -1.83 -5.89
C ASP A 210 16.04 -0.79 -4.78
N ILE A 211 15.39 -1.21 -3.71
CA ILE A 211 15.46 -0.54 -2.41
C ILE A 211 16.27 -1.43 -1.48
N ARG A 212 17.39 -0.88 -1.01
CA ARG A 212 18.31 -1.59 -0.13
C ARG A 212 18.63 -0.75 1.08
N PHE A 213 18.61 -1.37 2.24
CA PHE A 213 18.99 -0.73 3.49
C PHE A 213 19.75 -1.71 4.36
N ARG A 214 20.67 -1.19 5.15
CA ARG A 214 21.46 -1.98 6.08
C ARG A 214 20.78 -2.00 7.44
N ASN A 215 20.77 -3.16 8.08
CA ASN A 215 20.62 -3.20 9.53
C ASN A 215 21.95 -2.74 10.16
N ASN A 216 22.07 -1.43 10.41
CA ASN A 216 23.20 -0.82 11.10
C ASN A 216 23.01 -0.79 12.64
N THR A 217 22.18 -1.69 13.18
CA THR A 217 22.02 -1.90 14.63
C THR A 217 22.77 -3.17 15.06
N ASP A 218 22.95 -3.35 16.37
CA ASP A 218 23.63 -4.52 16.93
C ASP A 218 22.68 -5.71 17.18
N SER A 219 21.40 -5.58 16.81
CA SER A 219 20.37 -6.62 17.02
C SER A 219 19.64 -6.98 15.71
N PRO A 220 19.02 -8.18 15.62
CA PRO A 220 18.19 -8.51 14.46
C PRO A 220 17.01 -7.55 14.30
N ILE A 221 16.57 -7.35 13.06
CA ILE A 221 15.33 -6.63 12.74
C ILE A 221 14.35 -7.60 12.09
N LEU A 222 13.17 -7.75 12.67
CA LEU A 222 12.04 -8.47 12.10
C LEU A 222 11.20 -7.52 11.25
N ILE A 223 10.94 -7.88 10.00
CA ILE A 223 9.95 -7.23 9.14
C ILE A 223 8.64 -7.98 9.26
N TRP A 224 7.56 -7.26 9.53
CA TRP A 224 6.20 -7.79 9.45
C TRP A 224 5.35 -6.94 8.51
N SER A 225 4.53 -7.61 7.71
CA SER A 225 3.73 -6.93 6.69
C SER A 225 2.44 -7.65 6.36
N MET A 226 1.42 -6.88 6.00
CA MET A 226 0.10 -7.38 5.66
C MET A 226 -0.60 -6.44 4.67
N GLY A 227 -1.30 -7.00 3.71
CA GLY A 227 -2.31 -6.29 2.93
C GLY A 227 -3.69 -6.57 3.51
N ILE A 228 -4.46 -5.53 3.80
CA ILE A 228 -5.86 -5.64 4.22
C ILE A 228 -6.65 -4.63 3.40
N ASP A 229 -7.63 -5.12 2.64
CA ASP A 229 -8.35 -4.33 1.65
C ASP A 229 -7.36 -3.52 0.78
N ASN A 230 -7.64 -2.23 0.62
CA ASN A 230 -6.82 -1.29 -0.14
C ASN A 230 -5.68 -0.67 0.68
N ILE A 231 -5.17 -1.35 1.72
CA ILE A 231 -4.12 -0.82 2.60
C ILE A 231 -2.98 -1.84 2.75
N LEU A 232 -1.78 -1.39 2.44
CA LEU A 232 -0.52 -2.08 2.73
C LEU A 232 0.02 -1.59 4.07
N TYR A 233 0.33 -2.50 4.97
CA TYR A 233 0.98 -2.26 6.25
C TYR A 233 2.36 -2.92 6.26
N ILE A 234 3.39 -2.20 6.67
CA ILE A 234 4.73 -2.75 6.95
C ILE A 234 5.25 -2.11 8.23
N ALA A 235 5.85 -2.92 9.10
CA ALA A 235 6.57 -2.44 10.27
C ALA A 235 7.86 -3.23 10.52
N PHE A 236 8.83 -2.56 11.13
CA PHE A 236 10.07 -3.16 11.60
C PHE A 236 10.07 -3.23 13.12
N TYR A 237 10.54 -4.36 13.63
CA TYR A 237 10.69 -4.62 15.05
C TYR A 237 12.13 -5.01 15.35
N GLY A 238 12.69 -4.48 16.44
CA GLY A 238 14.07 -4.72 16.86
C GLY A 238 14.17 -4.84 18.38
N ASN A 239 15.38 -4.81 18.92
CA ASN A 239 15.59 -4.86 20.36
C ASN A 239 15.52 -3.48 21.04
N GLU A 240 15.82 -2.42 20.30
CA GLU A 240 15.93 -1.05 20.81
C GLU A 240 15.01 -0.09 20.07
N LYS A 241 14.61 0.98 20.75
CA LYS A 241 13.79 2.03 20.15
C LYS A 241 14.69 2.98 19.34
N PRO A 242 14.39 3.25 18.07
CA PRO A 242 15.16 4.22 17.30
C PRO A 242 14.90 5.65 17.81
N PRO A 243 15.81 6.60 17.51
CA PRO A 243 15.57 8.02 17.78
C PRO A 243 14.34 8.53 17.02
N GLU A 244 13.76 9.63 17.47
CA GLU A 244 12.65 10.26 16.74
C GLU A 244 13.16 10.86 15.43
N ILE A 245 12.41 10.61 14.35
CA ILE A 245 12.75 11.04 12.99
C ILE A 245 11.69 12.01 12.47
N ARG A 246 12.13 13.21 12.09
CA ARG A 246 11.29 14.22 11.44
C ARG A 246 11.70 14.41 9.98
N TRP A 247 10.77 14.15 9.07
CA TRP A 247 10.95 14.42 7.65
C TRP A 247 10.90 15.91 7.35
N ASN A 248 11.80 16.36 6.47
CA ASN A 248 11.82 17.71 5.95
C ASN A 248 12.05 17.68 4.43
N HIS A 249 11.40 18.63 3.74
CA HIS A 249 11.49 18.77 2.30
C HIS A 249 11.57 20.24 1.93
N GLU A 250 12.42 20.56 0.95
CA GLU A 250 12.48 21.85 0.29
C GLU A 250 12.11 21.67 -1.18
N THR A 251 11.08 22.39 -1.64
CA THR A 251 10.73 22.42 -3.06
C THR A 251 11.67 23.37 -3.77
N LEU A 252 12.47 22.83 -4.70
CA LEU A 252 13.45 23.61 -5.46
C LEU A 252 12.81 24.31 -6.67
N TYR A 253 11.92 23.59 -7.36
CA TYR A 253 11.08 24.14 -8.42
C TYR A 253 9.87 23.24 -8.66
N ILE A 254 8.86 23.79 -9.34
CA ILE A 254 7.63 23.09 -9.75
C ILE A 254 7.55 23.14 -11.27
N SER A 255 7.08 22.05 -11.86
CA SER A 255 6.73 21.95 -13.27
C SER A 255 5.25 21.59 -13.37
N GLU A 256 4.41 22.51 -13.82
CA GLU A 256 2.97 22.28 -13.87
C GLU A 256 2.59 21.08 -14.75
N ALA A 257 1.58 20.33 -14.31
CA ALA A 257 1.01 19.21 -15.05
C ALA A 257 0.30 19.70 -16.31
N PRO A 258 0.71 19.26 -17.52
CA PRO A 258 0.03 19.66 -18.74
C PRO A 258 -1.34 18.98 -18.83
N LYS A 259 -2.29 19.64 -19.51
CA LYS A 259 -3.55 19.01 -19.92
C LYS A 259 -3.38 18.33 -21.27
N THR A 260 -3.84 17.09 -21.37
CA THR A 260 -3.87 16.30 -22.60
C THR A 260 -5.30 15.91 -22.92
N TYR A 261 -5.63 15.78 -24.21
CA TYR A 261 -6.99 15.57 -24.68
C TYR A 261 -7.09 14.36 -25.61
N ASN A 262 -8.00 13.46 -25.31
CA ASN A 262 -8.48 12.41 -26.21
C ASN A 262 -9.83 12.83 -26.82
N ILE A 263 -10.08 12.44 -28.07
CA ILE A 263 -11.37 12.69 -28.71
C ILE A 263 -12.33 11.58 -28.29
N ASN A 264 -13.49 11.96 -27.74
CA ASN A 264 -14.56 11.05 -27.41
C ASN A 264 -15.87 11.54 -28.07
N PRO A 265 -16.25 10.97 -29.24
CA PRO A 265 -17.48 11.35 -29.94
C PRO A 265 -18.78 11.11 -29.14
N ASP A 266 -18.74 10.29 -28.08
CA ASP A 266 -19.89 9.97 -27.25
C ASP A 266 -20.19 11.06 -26.20
N LEU A 267 -19.27 12.00 -25.97
CA LEU A 267 -19.53 13.17 -25.12
C LEU A 267 -20.45 14.16 -25.84
N PRO A 268 -21.32 14.93 -25.14
CA PRO A 268 -22.02 16.04 -25.77
C PRO A 268 -21.05 17.05 -26.39
N LYS A 269 -21.37 17.57 -27.58
CA LYS A 269 -20.51 18.55 -28.28
C LYS A 269 -20.16 19.74 -27.39
N GLY A 270 -18.88 20.09 -27.35
CA GLY A 270 -18.36 21.21 -26.56
C GLY A 270 -18.15 20.90 -25.08
N THR A 271 -18.32 19.64 -24.66
CA THR A 271 -18.04 19.22 -23.27
C THR A 271 -16.69 18.53 -23.15
N GLU A 272 -16.07 18.67 -21.97
CA GLU A 272 -14.88 17.93 -21.58
C GLU A 272 -15.14 17.14 -20.30
N LYS A 273 -14.49 15.98 -20.17
CA LYS A 273 -14.54 15.12 -18.98
C LYS A 273 -13.12 14.73 -18.60
N ILE A 274 -12.76 14.87 -17.32
CA ILE A 274 -11.48 14.35 -16.84
C ILE A 274 -11.55 12.83 -16.72
N VAL A 275 -10.53 12.16 -17.26
CA VAL A 275 -10.35 10.70 -17.24
C VAL A 275 -9.29 10.30 -16.23
N SER A 276 -8.21 11.07 -16.14
CA SER A 276 -7.13 10.84 -15.17
C SER A 276 -6.63 12.18 -14.64
N GLU A 277 -6.57 12.30 -13.32
CA GLU A 277 -5.89 13.41 -12.68
C GLU A 277 -4.37 13.26 -12.87
N GLY A 278 -3.74 14.36 -13.27
CA GLY A 278 -2.30 14.52 -13.33
C GLY A 278 -1.72 14.97 -11.99
N MET A 279 -0.41 15.17 -11.96
CA MET A 279 0.31 15.67 -10.80
C MET A 279 1.49 16.52 -11.27
N ASP A 280 1.66 17.70 -10.67
CA ASP A 280 2.77 18.59 -10.97
C ASP A 280 4.12 17.89 -10.77
N GLY A 281 5.05 18.11 -11.68
CA GLY A 281 6.44 17.69 -11.52
C GLY A 281 7.23 18.70 -10.69
N GLY A 282 8.52 18.48 -10.60
CA GLY A 282 9.43 19.40 -9.92
C GLY A 282 10.64 18.69 -9.34
N ALA A 283 11.38 19.42 -8.51
CA ALA A 283 12.46 18.84 -7.72
C ALA A 283 12.28 19.17 -6.24
N VAL A 284 12.56 18.18 -5.39
CA VAL A 284 12.62 18.35 -3.93
C VAL A 284 13.96 17.89 -3.39
N GLU A 285 14.54 18.68 -2.50
CA GLU A 285 15.64 18.26 -1.63
C GLU A 285 15.03 17.73 -0.33
N SER A 286 15.47 16.56 0.13
CA SER A 286 14.93 15.92 1.33
C SER A 286 16.01 15.65 2.36
N TRP A 287 15.67 15.82 3.63
CA TRP A 287 16.51 15.44 4.75
C TRP A 287 15.64 15.01 5.93
N ILE A 288 16.24 14.27 6.85
CA ILE A 288 15.64 13.99 8.15
C ILE A 288 16.37 14.74 9.24
N THR A 289 15.61 15.15 10.25
CA THR A 289 16.14 15.55 11.54
C THR A 289 16.00 14.37 12.49
N ILE A 290 17.12 13.89 13.01
CA ILE A 290 17.22 12.83 14.01
C ILE A 290 17.31 13.52 15.37
N ILE A 291 16.35 13.24 16.25
CA ILE A 291 16.30 13.80 17.60
C ILE A 291 16.86 12.75 18.56
N LYS A 292 18.03 13.03 19.13
CA LYS A 292 18.74 12.14 20.06
C LYS A 292 18.11 12.21 21.46
N GLU A 293 18.45 11.25 22.31
CA GLU A 293 17.91 11.16 23.68
C GLU A 293 18.27 12.38 24.55
N ASP A 294 19.42 13.01 24.29
CA ASP A 294 19.85 14.25 24.95
C ASP A 294 19.16 15.52 24.42
N GLY A 295 18.24 15.36 23.46
CA GLY A 295 17.52 16.45 22.81
C GLY A 295 18.29 17.13 21.67
N THR A 296 19.52 16.69 21.38
CA THR A 296 20.28 17.24 20.25
C THR A 296 19.70 16.77 18.91
N GLU A 297 19.69 17.69 17.94
CA GLU A 297 19.20 17.42 16.59
C GLU A 297 20.36 17.19 15.63
N GLU A 298 20.32 16.09 14.88
CA GLU A 298 21.24 15.81 13.78
C GLU A 298 20.51 15.84 12.45
N LYS A 299 21.06 16.57 11.47
CA LYS A 299 20.52 16.63 10.11
C LYS A 299 21.20 15.59 9.22
N LYS A 300 20.42 14.67 8.65
CA LYS A 300 20.89 13.71 7.64
C LYS A 300 20.26 13.97 6.29
N HIS A 301 21.07 14.38 5.33
CA HIS A 301 20.63 14.61 3.95
C HIS A 301 20.26 13.28 3.26
N LEU A 302 19.11 13.27 2.59
CA LEU A 302 18.65 12.13 1.77
C LEU A 302 18.78 12.40 0.27
N GLY A 303 19.13 13.64 -0.09
CA GLY A 303 19.41 14.06 -1.45
C GLY A 303 18.18 14.58 -2.19
N LYS A 304 18.35 14.67 -3.50
CA LYS A 304 17.41 15.32 -4.41
C LYS A 304 16.59 14.30 -5.18
N SER A 305 15.29 14.54 -5.29
CA SER A 305 14.41 13.79 -6.17
C SER A 305 13.81 14.71 -7.23
N ILE A 306 13.83 14.27 -8.49
CA ILE A 306 13.36 15.03 -9.65
C ILE A 306 12.26 14.24 -10.35
N TYR A 307 11.13 14.90 -10.62
CA TYR A 307 9.95 14.31 -11.23
C TYR A 307 9.52 15.11 -12.45
N LYS A 308 9.24 14.40 -13.54
CA LYS A 308 8.49 14.96 -14.67
C LYS A 308 7.02 15.12 -14.27
N PRO A 309 6.32 16.16 -14.73
CA PRO A 309 4.89 16.27 -14.51
C PRO A 309 4.13 15.08 -15.11
N MET A 310 3.14 14.61 -14.38
CA MET A 310 2.16 13.63 -14.88
C MET A 310 0.98 14.40 -15.48
N PRO A 311 0.64 14.20 -16.76
CA PRO A 311 -0.42 14.97 -17.42
C PRO A 311 -1.80 14.68 -16.82
N HIS A 312 -2.66 15.70 -16.77
CA HIS A 312 -4.10 15.49 -16.66
C HIS A 312 -4.63 15.01 -18.01
N ILE A 313 -5.43 13.95 -18.02
CA ILE A 313 -6.02 13.38 -19.23
C ILE A 313 -7.50 13.73 -19.25
N PHE A 314 -7.93 14.44 -20.30
CA PHE A 314 -9.31 14.79 -20.57
C PHE A 314 -9.81 14.09 -21.83
N GLU A 315 -11.11 13.83 -21.89
CA GLU A 315 -11.84 13.52 -23.11
C GLU A 315 -12.67 14.73 -23.54
N LYS A 316 -12.80 14.97 -24.84
CA LYS A 316 -13.66 16.04 -25.39
C LYS A 316 -14.35 15.63 -26.70
N ASN A 317 -15.50 16.25 -26.98
CA ASN A 317 -16.17 16.22 -28.30
C ASN A 317 -16.17 17.62 -28.94
#